data_AF-A0A2N9M6I5-F1
#
_entry.id   AF-A0A2N9M6I5-F1
#
_cell.length_a   1.000
_cell.length_b   1.000
_cell.length_c   1.000
_cell.angle_alpha   90.00
_cell.angle_beta   90.00
_cell.angle_gamma   90.00
#
_symmetry.space_group_name_H-M   'P 1'
#
loop_
_entity.id
_entity.type
_entity.pdbx_description
1 polymer ?
#
loop_
_entity_poly.entity_id
_entity_poly.type
_entity_poly.pdbx_seq_one_letter_code
_entity_poly.pdbx_strand_id
1 'polypeptide(L)' 'MKFLIDMNLGPLWVPFLANQGFEAVHWSTVGQPGAPDSEILDFAAANGWIVFRRGQRLDRFHARS' A
#
# COMPACT_ATOMS: atom_id res chain seq x y z
N MET A 1 0.92 2.56 -14.91
CA MET A 1 0.32 2.01 -13.67
C MET A 1 1.12 2.57 -12.51
N LYS A 2 0.45 3.08 -11.46
CA LYS A 2 1.10 3.76 -10.33
C LYS A 2 0.90 2.97 -9.05
N PHE A 3 1.96 2.78 -8.25
CA PHE A 3 1.91 2.01 -7.01
C PHE A 3 2.17 2.88 -5.78
N LEU A 4 1.25 2.81 -4.83
CA LEU A 4 1.44 3.38 -3.49
C LEU A 4 1.84 2.26 -2.55
N ILE A 5 3.07 2.30 -2.07
CA ILE A 5 3.64 1.30 -1.17
C ILE A 5 3.24 1.63 0.27
N ASP A 6 2.50 0.72 0.91
CA ASP A 6 2.07 0.82 2.31
C ASP A 6 3.28 0.86 3.26
N MET A 7 3.11 1.50 4.42
CA MET A 7 4.11 1.59 5.48
C MET A 7 4.61 0.25 6.01
N ASN A 8 3.83 -0.81 5.86
CA ASN A 8 4.23 -2.16 6.29
C ASN A 8 5.23 -2.85 5.34
N LEU A 9 5.56 -2.23 4.21
CA LEU A 9 6.57 -2.67 3.27
C LEU A 9 7.78 -1.74 3.33
N GLY A 10 8.97 -2.26 3.02
CA GLY A 10 10.18 -1.45 2.99
C GLY A 10 10.18 -0.46 1.82
N PRO A 11 10.81 0.72 1.94
CA PRO A 11 10.87 1.70 0.85
C PRO A 11 11.62 1.22 -0.39
N LEU A 12 12.38 0.12 -0.29
CA LEU A 12 13.11 -0.51 -1.40
C LEU A 12 12.21 -1.01 -2.54
N TRP A 13 10.90 -1.17 -2.30
CA TRP A 13 9.94 -1.49 -3.35
C TRP A 13 9.81 -0.36 -4.38
N VAL A 14 10.04 0.90 -3.99
CA VAL A 14 9.99 2.04 -4.90
C VAL A 14 11.04 1.92 -6.01
N PRO A 15 12.36 1.84 -5.73
CA PRO A 15 13.36 1.66 -6.78
C PRO A 15 13.21 0.32 -7.51
N PHE A 16 12.75 -0.74 -6.83
CA PHE A 16 12.47 -2.02 -7.49
C PHE A 16 11.41 -1.89 -8.60
N LEU A 17 10.26 -1.26 -8.31
CA LEU A 17 9.20 -1.05 -9.28
C LEU A 17 9.57 -0.03 -10.36
N ALA A 18 10.31 1.02 -9.99
CA ALA A 18 10.84 2.00 -10.95
C ALA A 18 11.76 1.34 -11.98
N ASN A 19 12.63 0.42 -11.55
CA ASN A 19 13.51 -0.34 -12.45
C ASN A 19 12.74 -1.27 -13.41
N GLN A 20 11.47 -1.56 -13.13
CA GLN A 20 10.57 -2.32 -14.02
C GLN A 20 9.67 -1.41 -14.88
N GLY A 21 9.88 -0.08 -14.83
CA GLY A 21 9.11 0.90 -15.61
C GLY A 21 7.79 1.34 -14.97
N PHE A 22 7.56 1.05 -13.68
CA PHE A 22 6.38 1.50 -12.96
C PHE A 22 6.66 2.76 -12.13
N GLU A 23 5.67 3.65 -12.04
CA GLU A 23 5.71 4.77 -11.09
C GLU A 23 5.35 4.26 -9.70
N ALA A 24 6.16 4.56 -8.70
CA ALA A 24 5.92 4.12 -7.33
C ALA A 24 6.33 5.18 -6.32
N VAL A 25 5.56 5.29 -5.23
CA VAL A 25 5.89 6.13 -4.06
C VAL A 25 5.60 5.35 -2.79
N HIS A 26 6.32 5.65 -1.72
CA HIS A 26 6.10 5.05 -0.41
C HIS A 26 5.27 5.98 0.46
N TRP A 27 4.32 5.45 1.23
CA TRP A 27 3.40 6.29 2.01
C TRP A 27 4.12 7.30 2.91
N SER A 28 5.28 6.92 3.49
CA SER A 28 6.08 7.84 4.32
C SER A 28 6.56 9.12 3.63
N THR A 29 6.50 9.20 2.29
CA THR A 29 6.93 10.39 1.55
C THR A 29 5.77 11.28 1.13
N VAL A 30 4.53 10.80 1.22
CA VAL A 30 3.32 11.49 0.72
C VAL A 30 2.21 11.64 1.75
N GLY A 31 2.32 10.95 2.89
CA GLY A 31 1.32 10.98 3.96
C GLY A 31 1.92 10.72 5.35
N GLN A 32 1.07 10.79 6.37
CA GLN A 32 1.48 10.66 7.76
C GLN A 32 1.72 9.20 8.15
N PRO A 33 2.83 8.86 8.84
CA PRO A 33 2.99 7.55 9.44
C PRO A 33 1.81 7.22 10.37
N GLY A 34 1.22 6.03 10.21
CA GLY A 34 0.07 5.61 11.03
C GLY A 34 -1.29 6.16 10.59
N ALA A 35 -1.37 6.79 9.41
CA ALA A 35 -2.65 7.13 8.79
C ALA A 35 -3.58 5.89 8.71
N PRO A 36 -4.89 6.04 8.96
CA PRO A 36 -5.83 4.93 8.84
C PRO A 36 -5.92 4.44 7.39
N ASP A 37 -6.30 3.17 7.20
CA ASP A 37 -6.47 2.57 5.88
C ASP A 37 -7.38 3.42 4.95
N SER A 38 -8.40 4.08 5.49
CA SER A 38 -9.29 4.95 4.73
C SER A 38 -8.56 6.14 4.09
N GLU A 39 -7.66 6.78 4.81
CA GLU A 39 -6.90 7.95 4.29
C GLU A 39 -5.94 7.52 3.18
N ILE A 40 -5.27 6.38 3.36
CA ILE A 40 -4.37 5.81 2.36
C ILE A 40 -5.15 5.45 1.08
N LEU A 41 -6.33 4.85 1.23
CA LEU A 41 -7.20 4.46 0.12
C LEU A 41 -7.80 5.68 -0.59
N ASP A 42 -8.22 6.70 0.14
CA ASP A 42 -8.75 7.95 -0.42
C ASP A 42 -7.67 8.69 -1.22
N PHE A 43 -6.45 8.80 -0.67
CA PHE A 43 -5.31 9.36 -1.39
C PHE A 43 -5.01 8.55 -2.67
N ALA A 44 -5.03 7.22 -2.58
CA ALA A 44 -4.77 6.36 -3.73
C ALA A 44 -5.83 6.54 -4.82
N ALA A 45 -7.11 6.53 -4.45
CA ALA A 45 -8.23 6.70 -5.38
C ALA A 45 -8.21 8.07 -6.06
N ALA A 46 -7.97 9.14 -5.29
CA ALA A 46 -7.93 10.51 -5.81
C ALA A 46 -6.78 10.75 -6.82
N ASN A 47 -5.69 10.00 -6.71
CA ASN A 47 -4.48 10.20 -7.52
C ASN A 47 -4.18 9.03 -8.48
N GLY A 48 -5.07 8.04 -8.58
CA GLY A 48 -4.93 6.90 -9.50
C GLY A 48 -3.83 5.91 -9.11
N TRP A 49 -3.57 5.72 -7.81
CA TRP A 49 -2.62 4.74 -7.30
C TRP A 49 -3.29 3.40 -6.98
N ILE A 50 -2.51 2.34 -7.13
CA ILE A 50 -2.83 1.00 -6.65
C ILE A 50 -2.06 0.78 -5.36
N VAL A 51 -2.77 0.50 -4.28
CA VAL A 51 -2.15 0.25 -2.97
C VAL A 51 -1.50 -1.12 -2.96
N PHE A 52 -0.19 -1.15 -2.72
CA PHE A 52 0.58 -2.37 -2.53
C PHE A 52 0.90 -2.53 -1.04
N ARG A 53 0.31 -3.55 -0.43
CA ARG A 53 0.41 -3.82 1.01
C ARG A 53 0.62 -5.30 1.28
N ARG A 54 1.20 -5.64 2.43
CA ARG A 54 1.29 -7.03 2.87
C ARG A 54 -0.11 -7.59 3.15
N GLY A 55 -0.42 -8.77 2.61
CA GLY A 55 -1.64 -9.48 2.96
C GLY A 55 -1.61 -9.91 4.43
N GLN A 56 -2.62 -9.51 5.22
CA GLN A 56 -2.85 -10.12 6.52
C GLN A 56 -3.54 -11.47 6.31
N ARG A 57 -3.14 -12.48 7.09
CA ARG A 57 -3.77 -13.80 7.06
C ARG A 57 -5.22 -13.67 7.54
N LEU A 58 -6.16 -14.15 6.73
CA LEU A 58 -7.54 -14.41 7.16
C LEU A 58 -7.55 -15.73 7.96
N ASP A 59 -7.06 -15.74 9.21
CA ASP A 59 -7.32 -16.86 10.10
C ASP A 59 -8.51 -16.62 11.04
N ARG A 60 -9.51 -17.50 10.85
CA ARG A 60 -10.67 -17.82 11.69
C ARG A 60 -11.93 -16.97 11.54
N PHE A 61 -12.67 -17.22 10.46
CA PHE A 61 -14.07 -17.59 10.67
C PHE A 61 -14.10 -19.03 11.19
N HIS A 62 -14.11 -19.21 12.51
CA HIS A 62 -14.67 -20.44 13.05
C HIS A 62 -16.17 -20.37 12.85
N ALA A 63 -16.66 -21.03 11.78
CA ALA A 63 -18.03 -21.46 11.73
C ALA A 63 -18.22 -22.41 12.92
N ARG A 64 -18.75 -21.87 14.03
CA ARG A 64 -19.34 -22.70 15.07
C ARG A 64 -20.65 -23.23 14.49
N SER A 65 -20.62 -24.51 14.17
CA SER A 65 -21.76 -25.42 14.08
C SER A 65 -22.68 -25.29 15.29
#